data_AF-A0A942HBL1-F1
#
_entry.id   AF-A0A942HBL1-F1
#
_cell.length_a   1.000
_cell.length_b   1.000
_cell.length_c   1.000
_cell.angle_alpha   90.00
_cell.angle_beta   90.00
_cell.angle_gamma   90.00
#
_symmetry.space_group_name_H-M   'P 1'
#
loop_
_entity.id
_entity.type
_entity.pdbx_description
1 polymer ?
#
loop_
_entity_poly.entity_id
_entity_poly.type
_entity_poly.pdbx_seq_one_letter_code
_entity_poly.pdbx_strand_id
1 'polypeptide(L)'
;MKLLTSMTAVATLLAATALTSQTGAVFNDNAKPQHATVSILAVSSQTHNGYSGSQDIYIADLSTKKDQHQFVKLVDIYEGYGYPIRQSVLAGRTLLKMDVIRQTGCDMRGSELFLPPDAQIFDASTADTLRSKAGEMIPCYRTVHKTIRMAKHK
;
A
#
# COMPACT_ATOMS: atom_id res chain seq x y z
N MET A 1 -61.94 36.44 26.97
CA MET A 1 -61.47 36.07 25.62
C MET A 1 -60.12 35.40 25.75
N LYS A 2 -59.97 34.21 25.17
CA LYS A 2 -58.73 33.41 25.14
C LYS A 2 -57.72 34.06 24.18
N LEU A 3 -56.44 34.11 24.57
CA LEU A 3 -55.33 34.12 23.63
C LEU A 3 -54.22 33.22 24.17
N LEU A 4 -54.08 32.07 23.50
CA LEU A 4 -52.88 31.26 23.50
C LEU A 4 -51.81 32.01 22.71
N THR A 5 -50.57 32.01 23.20
CA THR A 5 -49.41 31.87 22.33
C THR A 5 -48.19 31.38 23.12
N SER A 6 -47.92 30.10 22.91
CA SER A 6 -46.67 29.40 23.17
C SER A 6 -45.54 29.94 22.26
N MET A 7 -44.36 30.22 22.83
CA MET A 7 -43.10 30.21 22.09
C MET A 7 -41.98 29.61 22.95
N THR A 8 -41.61 28.40 22.55
CA THR A 8 -40.41 27.65 22.93
C THR A 8 -39.15 28.42 22.60
N ALA A 9 -38.33 28.72 23.61
CA ALA A 9 -36.96 29.19 23.42
C ALA A 9 -36.03 27.97 23.28
N VAL A 10 -35.72 27.59 22.04
CA VAL A 10 -34.64 26.63 21.73
C VAL A 10 -33.39 27.44 21.46
N ALA A 11 -32.59 27.65 22.50
CA ALA A 11 -31.22 28.14 22.36
C ALA A 11 -30.30 26.95 22.66
N THR A 12 -29.85 26.27 21.61
CA THR A 12 -28.83 25.23 21.74
C THR A 12 -27.68 25.52 20.79
N LEU A 13 -26.51 25.62 21.40
CA LEU A 13 -25.23 26.07 20.89
C LEU A 13 -24.82 25.38 19.58
N LEU A 14 -24.52 26.16 18.54
CA LEU A 14 -23.58 25.72 17.50
C LEU A 14 -22.17 26.18 17.91
N ALA A 15 -21.48 25.32 18.68
CA ALA A 15 -20.03 25.39 18.78
C ALA A 15 -19.46 24.94 17.43
N ALA A 16 -18.96 25.89 16.64
CA ALA A 16 -18.18 25.62 15.44
C ALA A 16 -16.81 25.04 15.87
N THR A 17 -16.77 23.74 16.14
CA THR A 17 -15.52 22.99 16.14
C THR A 17 -15.08 22.89 14.68
N ALA A 18 -14.27 23.87 14.25
CA ALA A 18 -13.41 23.69 13.10
C ALA A 18 -12.53 22.47 13.38
N LEU A 19 -12.90 21.32 12.83
CA LEU A 19 -12.01 20.17 12.76
C LEU A 19 -10.80 20.61 11.94
N THR A 20 -9.71 20.85 12.66
CA THR A 20 -8.37 20.85 12.12
C THR A 20 -8.20 19.56 11.33
N SER A 21 -8.27 19.67 10.00
CA SER A 21 -7.94 18.57 9.09
C SER A 21 -6.42 18.43 9.07
N GLN A 22 -5.84 17.97 10.18
CA GLN A 22 -4.52 17.36 10.19
C GLN A 22 -4.69 15.89 9.81
N THR A 23 -4.57 15.59 8.53
CA THR A 23 -4.19 14.24 8.10
C THR A 23 -3.05 14.35 7.10
N GLY A 24 -1.97 14.98 7.56
CA GLY A 24 -0.63 14.68 7.06
C GLY A 24 -0.28 13.27 7.52
N ALA A 25 -0.03 12.40 6.53
CA ALA A 25 0.40 11.00 6.58
C ALA A 25 0.69 10.39 7.95
N VAL A 26 0.01 9.28 8.29
CA VAL A 26 0.50 8.37 9.33
C VAL A 26 0.25 6.94 8.86
N PHE A 27 1.31 6.34 8.29
CA PHE A 27 1.48 4.90 8.28
C PHE A 27 1.09 4.34 9.64
N ASN A 28 0.29 3.26 9.70
CA ASN A 28 0.05 2.60 10.97
C ASN A 28 1.29 1.78 11.33
N ASP A 29 2.30 2.46 11.88
CA ASP A 29 3.61 1.89 12.23
C ASP A 29 3.56 0.94 13.45
N ASN A 30 2.37 0.72 14.04
CA ASN A 30 2.20 -0.19 15.17
C ASN A 30 2.09 -1.67 14.77
N ALA A 31 1.91 -1.98 13.47
CA ALA A 31 1.90 -3.35 13.00
C ALA A 31 3.32 -3.95 13.11
N LYS A 32 3.45 -5.11 13.75
CA LYS A 32 4.74 -5.80 13.87
C LYS A 32 5.22 -6.27 12.49
N PRO A 33 6.54 -6.15 12.19
CA PRO A 33 7.11 -6.75 10.99
C PRO A 33 6.84 -8.25 10.93
N GLN A 34 6.52 -8.74 9.73
CA GLN A 34 6.27 -10.14 9.43
C GLN A 34 7.30 -10.62 8.41
N HIS A 35 7.93 -11.76 8.66
CA HIS A 35 8.78 -12.41 7.65
C HIS A 35 7.92 -12.89 6.49
N ALA A 36 8.26 -12.47 5.27
CA ALA A 36 7.56 -12.85 4.05
C ALA A 36 8.51 -13.42 3.01
N THR A 37 7.99 -14.34 2.21
CA THR A 37 8.53 -14.66 0.89
C THR A 37 7.67 -13.94 -0.14
N VAL A 38 8.32 -13.21 -1.04
CA VAL A 38 7.68 -12.28 -1.97
C VAL A 38 8.15 -12.57 -3.38
N SER A 39 7.20 -12.68 -4.30
CA SER A 39 7.44 -12.68 -5.73
C SER A 39 6.96 -11.35 -6.30
N ILE A 40 7.85 -10.56 -6.89
CA ILE A 40 7.47 -9.30 -7.54
C ILE A 40 6.92 -9.61 -8.92
N LEU A 41 5.67 -9.23 -9.16
CA LEU A 41 4.93 -9.51 -10.39
C LEU A 41 5.00 -8.35 -11.38
N ALA A 42 5.00 -7.11 -10.87
CA ALA A 42 5.15 -5.91 -11.69
C ALA A 42 5.67 -4.72 -10.86
N VAL A 43 6.28 -3.75 -11.53
CA VAL A 43 6.64 -2.44 -10.96
C VAL A 43 5.57 -1.45 -11.39
N SER A 44 4.94 -0.79 -10.41
CA SER A 44 3.97 0.28 -10.63
C SER A 44 4.71 1.61 -10.68
N SER A 45 4.51 2.41 -11.74
CA SER A 45 5.21 3.70 -11.96
C SER A 45 4.78 4.84 -11.02
N GLN A 46 4.19 4.53 -9.87
CA GLN A 46 3.87 5.53 -8.86
C GLN A 46 5.07 5.71 -7.93
N THR A 47 6.21 6.13 -8.49
CA THR A 47 7.31 6.71 -7.73
C THR A 47 6.83 8.06 -7.17
N HIS A 48 6.22 8.03 -5.99
CA HIS A 48 5.99 9.26 -5.23
C HIS A 48 7.32 9.65 -4.58
N ASN A 49 7.98 10.67 -5.12
CA ASN A 49 9.01 11.41 -4.38
C ASN A 49 8.33 12.17 -3.23
N GLY A 50 8.00 11.46 -2.15
CA GLY A 50 7.51 12.06 -0.91
C GLY A 50 8.67 12.65 -0.10
N TYR A 51 8.34 13.47 0.89
CA TYR A 51 9.29 14.04 1.87
C TYR A 51 10.10 12.98 2.66
N SER A 52 9.77 11.69 2.53
CA SER A 52 10.27 10.56 3.32
C SER A 52 11.32 9.67 2.62
N GLY A 53 11.79 10.05 1.43
CA GLY A 53 12.80 9.29 0.68
C GLY A 53 12.30 8.78 -0.68
N SER A 54 13.15 8.02 -1.36
CA SER A 54 12.81 7.37 -2.62
C SER A 54 11.92 6.16 -2.37
N GLN A 55 10.90 5.98 -3.20
CA GLN A 55 9.92 4.91 -3.04
C GLN A 55 9.64 4.21 -4.37
N ASP A 56 9.70 2.89 -4.35
CA ASP A 56 9.16 2.03 -5.41
C ASP A 56 7.85 1.36 -4.95
N ILE A 57 6.93 1.20 -5.90
CA ILE A 57 5.69 0.46 -5.67
C ILE A 57 5.69 -0.77 -6.57
N TYR A 58 5.42 -1.92 -5.98
CA TYR A 58 5.34 -3.19 -6.67
C TYR A 58 3.96 -3.82 -6.50
N ILE A 59 3.55 -4.57 -7.52
CA ILE A 59 2.53 -5.60 -7.40
C ILE A 59 3.25 -6.90 -7.09
N ALA A 60 2.81 -7.59 -6.05
CA ALA A 60 3.51 -8.78 -5.58
C ALA A 60 2.54 -9.88 -5.17
N ASP A 61 3.02 -11.12 -5.28
CA ASP A 61 2.50 -12.24 -4.51
C ASP A 61 3.33 -12.37 -3.23
N LEU A 62 2.64 -12.36 -2.09
CA LEU A 62 3.23 -12.30 -0.76
C LEU A 62 2.75 -13.48 0.08
N SER A 63 3.71 -14.19 0.66
CA SER A 63 3.48 -15.32 1.57
C SER A 63 4.13 -15.07 2.93
N THR A 64 3.33 -14.78 3.96
CA THR A 64 3.80 -14.64 5.36
C THR A 64 3.84 -15.96 6.13
N LYS A 65 3.15 -16.98 5.63
CA LYS A 65 3.11 -18.35 6.15
C LYS A 65 3.19 -19.31 4.96
N LYS A 66 3.82 -20.48 5.14
CA LYS A 66 3.83 -21.52 4.11
C LYS A 66 2.38 -21.77 3.66
N ASP A 67 2.13 -21.61 2.37
CA ASP A 67 0.86 -21.87 1.66
C ASP A 67 -0.22 -20.77 1.68
N GLN A 68 0.00 -19.63 2.35
CA GLN A 68 -0.91 -18.48 2.27
C GLN A 68 -0.32 -17.39 1.37
N HIS A 69 -0.66 -17.48 0.08
CA HIS A 69 -0.30 -16.51 -0.95
C HIS A 69 -1.37 -15.41 -1.06
N GLN A 70 -0.93 -14.16 -1.16
CA GLN A 70 -1.82 -13.02 -1.27
C GLN A 70 -1.28 -12.04 -2.31
N PHE A 71 -2.18 -11.60 -3.19
CA PHE A 71 -1.89 -10.52 -4.13
C PHE A 71 -1.94 -9.17 -3.38
N VAL A 72 -0.81 -8.45 -3.37
CA VAL A 72 -0.64 -7.24 -2.57
C VAL A 72 -0.04 -6.09 -3.38
N LYS A 73 -0.26 -4.87 -2.88
CA LYS A 73 0.55 -3.71 -3.18
C LYS A 73 1.71 -3.67 -2.19
N LEU A 74 2.94 -3.68 -2.68
CA LEU A 74 4.14 -3.60 -1.88
C LEU A 74 4.81 -2.25 -2.09
N VAL A 75 5.20 -1.60 -1.00
CA VAL A 75 5.84 -0.29 -0.99
C VAL A 75 7.23 -0.43 -0.42
N ASP A 76 8.25 -0.17 -1.24
CA ASP A 76 9.64 -0.17 -0.80
C ASP A 76 10.15 1.26 -0.65
N ILE A 77 10.40 1.66 0.59
CA ILE A 77 10.95 2.98 0.93
C ILE A 77 12.39 2.78 1.36
N TYR A 78 13.30 3.49 0.70
CA TYR A 78 14.72 3.44 0.98
C TYR A 78 15.29 4.85 1.15
N GLU A 79 16.33 4.95 1.99
CA GLU A 79 17.06 6.20 2.23
C GLU A 79 17.60 6.76 0.90
N GLY A 80 17.87 8.07 0.80
CA GLY A 80 18.26 8.71 -0.47
C GLY A 80 19.52 8.16 -1.16
N TYR A 81 20.36 7.41 -0.43
CA TYR A 81 21.52 6.67 -0.97
C TYR A 81 21.28 5.15 -1.12
N GLY A 82 20.12 4.66 -0.67
CA GLY A 82 19.68 3.29 -0.89
C GLY A 82 19.34 3.06 -2.35
N TYR A 83 19.62 1.86 -2.83
CA TYR A 83 19.26 1.46 -4.19
C TYR A 83 17.97 0.65 -4.14
N PRO A 84 17.03 0.84 -5.10
CA PRO A 84 15.88 -0.04 -5.24
C PRO A 84 16.32 -1.47 -5.52
N ILE A 85 15.37 -2.40 -5.46
CA ILE A 85 15.60 -3.77 -5.92
C ILE A 85 16.04 -3.71 -7.39
N ARG A 86 17.24 -4.23 -7.68
CA ARG A 86 17.81 -4.15 -9.03
C ARG A 86 16.87 -4.80 -10.04
N GLN A 87 16.64 -4.13 -11.16
CA GLN A 87 15.79 -4.63 -12.24
C GLN A 87 16.19 -6.03 -12.73
N SER A 88 17.49 -6.36 -12.74
CA SER A 88 17.97 -7.69 -13.10
C SER A 88 17.50 -8.80 -12.14
N VAL A 89 17.35 -8.50 -10.85
CA VAL A 89 16.82 -9.45 -9.85
C VAL A 89 15.33 -9.67 -10.07
N LEU A 90 14.60 -8.59 -10.36
CA LEU A 90 13.17 -8.62 -10.65
C LEU A 90 12.88 -9.38 -11.95
N ALA A 91 13.63 -9.10 -13.02
CA ALA A 91 13.49 -9.78 -14.31
C ALA A 91 13.79 -11.29 -14.23
N GLY A 92 14.62 -11.71 -13.27
CA GLY A 92 14.91 -13.12 -13.01
C GLY A 92 13.78 -13.89 -12.31
N ARG A 93 12.63 -13.25 -12.01
CA ARG A 93 11.50 -13.83 -11.25
C ARG A 93 11.94 -14.47 -9.93
N THR A 94 12.92 -13.84 -9.28
CA THR A 94 13.56 -14.35 -8.06
C THR A 94 12.61 -14.19 -6.88
N LEU A 95 12.44 -15.25 -6.08
CA LEU A 95 11.78 -15.14 -4.79
C LEU A 95 12.65 -14.33 -3.82
N LEU A 96 12.06 -13.34 -3.18
CA LEU A 96 12.72 -12.49 -2.21
C LEU A 96 12.24 -12.85 -0.80
N LYS A 97 13.15 -12.88 0.16
CA LYS A 97 12.84 -12.92 1.59
C LYS A 97 13.03 -11.52 2.16
N MET A 98 12.02 -11.04 2.88
CA MET A 98 12.03 -9.71 3.47
C MET A 98 11.04 -9.63 4.63
N ASP A 99 11.20 -8.60 5.45
CA ASP A 99 10.22 -8.24 6.46
C ASP A 99 9.25 -7.22 5.86
N VAL A 100 7.96 -7.43 6.12
CA VAL A 100 6.88 -6.57 5.65
C VAL A 100 6.01 -6.10 6.81
N ILE A 101 5.44 -4.92 6.67
CA ILE A 101 4.55 -4.30 7.66
C ILE A 101 3.24 -3.99 6.96
N ARG A 102 2.11 -4.50 7.49
CA ARG A 102 0.78 -4.20 6.94
C ARG A 102 0.43 -2.72 7.16
N GLN A 103 -0.02 -2.05 6.10
CA GLN A 103 -0.35 -0.63 6.11
C GLN A 103 -1.76 -0.39 5.56
N THR A 104 -2.78 -0.40 6.42
CA THR A 104 -4.19 -0.28 5.99
C THR A 104 -4.49 1.06 5.33
N GLY A 105 -3.79 2.12 5.71
CA GLY A 105 -3.98 3.47 5.16
C GLY A 105 -3.53 3.65 3.70
N CYS A 106 -2.84 2.68 3.10
CA CYS A 106 -2.44 2.72 1.69
C CYS A 106 -3.06 1.61 0.83
N ASP A 107 -4.05 0.90 1.38
CA ASP A 107 -4.92 0.01 0.61
C ASP A 107 -5.61 0.80 -0.49
N MET A 108 -5.80 0.15 -1.64
CA MET A 108 -6.47 0.79 -2.77
C MET A 108 -7.20 -0.24 -3.61
N ARG A 109 -8.16 0.22 -4.40
CA ARG A 109 -8.87 -0.69 -5.31
C ARG A 109 -7.94 -1.17 -6.42
N GLY A 110 -8.18 -2.38 -6.93
CA GLY A 110 -7.44 -2.91 -8.07
C GLY A 110 -7.47 -1.98 -9.29
N SER A 111 -8.59 -1.29 -9.52
CA SER A 111 -8.75 -0.31 -10.61
C SER A 111 -7.87 0.94 -10.47
N GLU A 112 -7.37 1.24 -9.27
CA GLU A 112 -6.54 2.42 -9.00
C GLU A 112 -5.04 2.11 -9.16
N LEU A 113 -4.68 0.83 -9.30
CA LEU A 113 -3.30 0.40 -9.51
C LEU A 113 -2.96 0.50 -11.00
N PHE A 114 -2.01 1.37 -11.31
CA PHE A 114 -1.54 1.61 -12.67
C PHE A 114 -0.29 0.78 -12.98
N LEU A 115 -0.35 -0.02 -14.04
CA LEU A 115 0.81 -0.69 -14.61
C LEU A 115 1.24 0.06 -15.89
N PRO A 116 2.45 0.66 -15.92
CA PRO A 116 2.91 1.38 -17.10
C PRO A 116 3.20 0.38 -18.24
N PRO A 117 3.08 0.79 -19.52
CA PRO A 117 3.30 -0.10 -20.67
C PRO A 117 4.67 -0.77 -20.72
N ASP A 118 5.67 -0.16 -20.09
CA ASP A 118 7.08 -0.55 -20.04
C ASP A 118 7.51 -1.17 -18.70
N ALA A 119 6.58 -1.65 -17.87
CA ALA A 119 6.92 -2.45 -16.67
C ALA A 119 7.46 -3.85 -17.07
N GLN A 120 8.62 -3.90 -17.71
CA GLN A 120 9.30 -5.05 -18.35
C GLN A 120 9.47 -6.34 -17.49
N ILE A 121 9.00 -6.37 -16.25
CA ILE A 121 9.04 -7.52 -15.33
C ILE A 121 7.75 -8.35 -15.38
N PHE A 122 6.78 -7.97 -16.23
CA PHE A 122 5.46 -8.61 -16.34
C PHE A 122 5.49 -10.15 -16.35
N ASP A 123 4.76 -10.75 -15.42
CA ASP A 123 3.91 -11.87 -15.79
C ASP A 123 2.67 -11.30 -16.49
N ALA A 124 2.42 -11.69 -17.75
CA ALA A 124 1.29 -11.21 -18.54
C ALA A 124 -0.06 -11.36 -17.80
N SER A 125 -0.16 -12.38 -16.94
CA SER A 125 -1.33 -12.65 -16.10
C SER A 125 -1.58 -11.60 -15.01
N THR A 126 -0.61 -10.74 -14.69
CA THR A 126 -0.75 -9.70 -13.66
C THR A 126 -1.78 -8.65 -14.06
N ALA A 127 -1.77 -8.25 -15.33
CA ALA A 127 -2.74 -7.29 -15.87
C ALA A 127 -4.16 -7.88 -15.90
N ASP A 128 -4.30 -9.17 -16.22
CA ASP A 128 -5.57 -9.89 -16.12
C ASP A 128 -6.05 -9.97 -14.66
N THR A 129 -5.13 -10.27 -13.74
CA THR A 129 -5.41 -10.36 -12.30
C THR A 129 -5.92 -9.02 -11.76
N LEU A 130 -5.24 -7.90 -12.05
CA LEU A 130 -5.70 -6.57 -11.65
C LEU A 130 -7.08 -6.23 -12.22
N ARG A 131 -7.34 -6.57 -13.49
CA ARG A 131 -8.66 -6.39 -14.11
C ARG A 131 -9.72 -7.22 -13.42
N SER A 132 -9.44 -8.49 -13.10
CA SER A 132 -10.37 -9.36 -12.38
C SER A 132 -10.67 -8.86 -10.96
N LYS A 133 -9.70 -8.19 -10.34
CA LYS A 133 -9.77 -7.62 -8.98
C LYS A 133 -10.08 -6.13 -8.96
N ALA A 134 -10.59 -5.56 -10.05
CA ALA A 134 -10.75 -4.12 -10.19
C ALA A 134 -11.57 -3.48 -9.04
N GLY A 135 -12.62 -4.18 -8.57
CA GLY A 135 -13.46 -3.73 -7.44
C GLY A 135 -12.98 -4.17 -6.06
N GLU A 136 -11.94 -4.99 -5.96
CA GLU A 136 -11.42 -5.50 -4.68
C GLU A 136 -10.43 -4.50 -4.06
N MET A 137 -10.45 -4.41 -2.74
CA MET A 137 -9.39 -3.71 -1.99
C MET A 137 -8.13 -4.56 -1.97
N ILE A 138 -7.07 -4.06 -2.60
CA ILE A 138 -5.76 -4.69 -2.60
C ILE A 138 -5.00 -4.23 -1.34
N PRO A 139 -4.59 -5.16 -0.47
CA PRO A 139 -3.90 -4.83 0.77
C PRO A 139 -2.51 -4.26 0.47
N CYS A 140 -2.14 -3.25 1.24
CA CYS A 140 -0.85 -2.59 1.15
C CYS A 140 0.11 -3.04 2.26
N TYR A 141 1.36 -3.28 1.87
CA TYR A 141 2.45 -3.63 2.77
C TYR A 141 3.67 -2.74 2.49
N ARG A 142 4.33 -2.28 3.56
CA ARG A 142 5.63 -1.61 3.49
C ARG A 142 6.74 -2.62 3.74
N THR A 143 7.78 -2.64 2.92
CA THR A 143 8.97 -3.46 3.17
C THR A 143 9.86 -2.81 4.24
N VAL A 144 10.62 -3.64 4.95
CA VAL A 144 11.80 -3.19 5.68
C VAL A 144 13.01 -3.37 4.76
N HIS A 145 13.33 -2.36 3.95
CA HIS A 145 14.28 -2.44 2.83
C HIS A 145 15.59 -3.19 3.15
N LYS A 146 16.20 -2.91 4.31
CA LYS A 146 17.49 -3.51 4.74
C LYS A 146 17.44 -5.04 4.92
N THR A 147 16.25 -5.62 5.01
CA THR A 147 16.00 -7.07 5.19
C THR A 147 15.84 -7.83 3.87
N ILE A 148 15.75 -7.13 2.73
CA ILE A 148 15.54 -7.77 1.43
C ILE A 148 16.76 -8.61 1.06
N ARG A 149 16.51 -9.89 0.78
CA ARG A 149 17.51 -10.88 0.36
C ARG A 149 16.89 -11.79 -0.71
N MET A 150 17.70 -12.29 -1.64
CA MET A 150 17.24 -13.36 -2.53
C MET A 150 17.04 -14.66 -1.72
N ALA A 151 15.96 -15.39 -2.00
CA ALA A 151 15.81 -16.74 -1.49
C ALA A 151 16.89 -17.62 -2.12
N LYS A 152 17.54 -18.47 -1.32
CA LYS A 152 18.47 -19.47 -1.86
C LYS A 152 17.67 -20.44 -2.74
N HIS A 153 18.04 -20.56 -4.02
CA HIS A 153 17.58 -21.67 -4.86
C HIS A 153 18.00 -22.97 -4.17
N LYS A 154 17.03 -23.85 -3.92
CA LYS A 154 17.29 -25.21 -3.46
C LYS A 154 17.55 -26.10 -4.67
#